data_AF-A0A7V5WPP4-F1
#
_entry.id   AF-A0A7V5WPP4-F1
#
_cell.length_a   1.000
_cell.length_b   1.000
_cell.length_c   1.000
_cell.angle_alpha   90.00
_cell.angle_beta   90.00
_cell.angle_gamma   90.00
#
_symmetry.space_group_name_H-M   'P 1'
#
loop_
_entity.id
_entity.type
_entity.pdbx_description
1 polymer ?
#
loop_
_entity_poly.entity_id
_entity_poly.type
_entity_poly.pdbx_seq_one_letter_code
_entity_poly.pdbx_strand_id
1 'polypeptide(L)'
;MRVFKITILIILISFASATSFQELSMGDMLERSQIPFYGRVSAIEFIEKQSEPWTKVDFEIINSLYGLEDKKNISLLFYGGSVNGKTTTVSLMPKFSIDEKVLVLAYKNEYYSPIVGFRQGLWREQALGLTDETDQILSLNDKSELILAGDGASTDDILAAFKKAFEAKK
;
A
#
# COMPACT_ATOMS: atom_id res chain seq x y z
N MET A 1 38.72 -50.39 30.04
CA MET A 1 39.21 -49.55 28.93
C MET A 1 38.00 -49.02 28.16
N ARG A 2 37.60 -47.76 28.39
CA ARG A 2 36.39 -47.15 27.80
C ARG A 2 36.79 -46.44 26.51
N VAL A 3 36.16 -46.78 25.38
CA VAL A 3 36.38 -46.10 24.09
C VAL A 3 35.15 -45.27 23.74
N PHE A 4 35.41 -44.02 23.41
CA PHE A 4 34.53 -42.88 23.27
C PHE A 4 33.63 -43.00 22.02
N LYS A 5 32.30 -42.89 22.17
CA LYS A 5 31.37 -42.79 21.01
C LYS A 5 31.34 -41.33 20.54
N ILE A 6 31.79 -41.08 19.31
CA ILE A 6 31.66 -39.78 18.64
C ILE A 6 30.28 -39.74 17.99
N THR A 7 29.38 -38.94 18.56
CA THR A 7 28.07 -38.65 17.96
C THR A 7 28.23 -37.48 17.00
N ILE A 8 28.13 -37.75 15.69
CA ILE A 8 28.09 -36.72 14.65
C ILE A 8 26.70 -36.07 14.68
N LEU A 9 26.64 -34.80 15.05
CA LEU A 9 25.43 -33.97 15.03
C LEU A 9 25.26 -33.39 13.63
N ILE A 10 24.29 -33.92 12.87
CA ILE A 10 23.90 -33.37 11.56
C ILE A 10 23.03 -32.13 11.81
N ILE A 11 23.58 -30.95 11.53
CA ILE A 11 22.82 -29.69 11.54
C ILE A 11 22.06 -29.62 10.22
N LEU A 12 20.76 -29.95 10.26
CA LEU A 12 19.82 -29.66 9.18
C LEU A 12 19.61 -28.14 9.13
N ILE A 13 20.29 -27.48 8.19
CA ILE A 13 20.04 -26.07 7.87
C ILE A 13 18.70 -26.04 7.14
N SER A 14 17.63 -25.74 7.86
CA SER A 14 16.34 -25.42 7.26
C SER A 14 16.50 -24.14 6.44
N PHE A 15 16.49 -24.28 5.11
CA PHE A 15 16.30 -23.13 4.22
C PHE A 15 14.89 -22.60 4.45
N ALA A 16 14.77 -21.58 5.29
CA ALA A 16 13.57 -20.78 5.37
C ALA A 16 13.45 -20.03 4.05
N SER A 17 12.59 -20.53 3.14
CA SER A 17 12.14 -19.75 1.99
C SER A 17 11.30 -18.60 2.54
N ALA A 18 11.93 -17.47 2.81
CA ALA A 18 11.24 -16.20 2.98
C ALA A 18 10.36 -16.00 1.75
N THR A 19 9.05 -15.84 1.93
CA THR A 19 8.15 -15.41 0.87
C THR A 19 8.61 -14.03 0.41
N SER A 20 9.44 -13.99 -0.63
CA SER A 20 9.94 -12.74 -1.19
C SER A 20 8.75 -11.99 -1.79
N PHE A 21 8.34 -10.90 -1.15
CA PHE A 21 7.41 -9.96 -1.77
C PHE A 21 8.14 -9.34 -2.95
N GLN A 22 7.58 -9.47 -4.15
CA GLN A 22 8.13 -8.80 -5.32
C GLN A 22 7.91 -7.29 -5.16
N GLU A 23 9.01 -6.56 -5.07
CA GLU A 23 9.03 -5.11 -5.13
C GLU A 23 8.62 -4.67 -6.54
N LEU A 24 7.66 -3.74 -6.62
CA LEU A 24 7.16 -3.19 -7.87
C LEU A 24 7.90 -1.89 -8.17
N SER A 25 8.29 -1.70 -9.43
CA SER A 25 8.78 -0.40 -9.86
C SER A 25 7.64 0.64 -9.84
N MET A 26 7.99 1.93 -9.82
CA MET A 26 7.01 3.01 -9.98
C MET A 26 6.21 2.85 -11.28
N GLY A 27 6.87 2.44 -12.37
CA GLY A 27 6.22 2.15 -13.64
C GLY A 27 5.18 1.02 -13.53
N ASP A 28 5.53 -0.10 -12.88
CA ASP A 28 4.62 -1.22 -12.64
C ASP A 28 3.42 -0.80 -11.78
N MET A 29 3.65 -0.01 -10.74
CA MET A 29 2.60 0.47 -9.85
C MET A 29 1.61 1.39 -10.60
N LEU A 30 2.15 2.31 -11.39
CA LEU A 30 1.35 3.14 -12.28
C LEU A 30 0.55 2.25 -13.22
N GLU A 31 1.20 1.35 -13.97
CA GLU A 31 0.60 0.43 -14.95
C GLU A 31 -0.62 -0.30 -14.40
N ARG A 32 -0.48 -0.88 -13.20
CA ARG A 32 -1.48 -1.70 -12.54
C ARG A 32 -2.60 -0.91 -11.86
N SER A 33 -2.38 0.37 -11.58
CA SER A 33 -3.36 1.22 -10.90
C SER A 33 -4.54 1.55 -11.80
N GLN A 34 -5.75 1.38 -11.24
CA GLN A 34 -7.02 1.68 -11.92
C GLN A 34 -7.80 2.79 -11.21
N ILE A 35 -7.51 3.01 -9.94
CA ILE A 35 -8.17 3.98 -9.08
C ILE A 35 -7.09 4.78 -8.33
N PRO A 36 -6.35 5.68 -9.00
CA PRO A 36 -5.37 6.54 -8.36
C PRO A 36 -6.01 7.84 -7.86
N PHE A 37 -5.80 8.16 -6.58
CA PHE A 37 -6.29 9.41 -5.99
C PHE A 37 -5.42 9.87 -4.82
N TYR A 38 -5.53 11.15 -4.51
CA TYR A 38 -5.09 11.70 -3.23
C TYR A 38 -6.32 12.16 -2.45
N GLY A 39 -6.40 11.75 -1.18
CA GLY A 39 -7.61 11.93 -0.39
C GLY A 39 -7.38 11.84 1.11
N ARG A 40 -8.44 12.07 1.86
CA ARG A 40 -8.46 12.01 3.33
C ARG A 40 -9.35 10.87 3.79
N VAL A 41 -8.88 10.10 4.77
CA VAL A 41 -9.70 9.06 5.40
C VAL A 41 -10.84 9.70 6.19
N SER A 42 -12.08 9.43 5.79
CA SER A 42 -13.28 10.04 6.37
C SER A 42 -14.01 9.10 7.33
N ALA A 43 -13.95 7.79 7.10
CA ALA A 43 -14.53 6.79 8.00
C ALA A 43 -13.78 5.45 7.92
N ILE A 44 -13.81 4.70 9.03
CA ILE A 44 -13.32 3.34 9.13
C ILE A 44 -14.40 2.52 9.84
N GLU A 45 -14.85 1.44 9.19
CA GLU A 45 -15.90 0.56 9.68
C GLU A 45 -15.44 -0.90 9.63
N PHE A 46 -15.68 -1.65 10.70
CA PHE A 46 -15.49 -3.10 10.68
C PHE A 46 -16.79 -3.79 10.29
N ILE A 47 -16.76 -4.55 9.20
CA ILE A 47 -17.92 -5.24 8.66
C ILE A 47 -17.66 -6.74 8.55
N GLU A 48 -18.73 -7.53 8.54
CA GLU A 48 -18.67 -8.94 8.19
C GLU A 48 -19.06 -9.10 6.72
N LYS A 49 -18.15 -9.64 5.91
CA LYS A 49 -18.42 -10.01 4.51
C LYS A 49 -18.08 -11.49 4.35
N GLN A 50 -19.05 -12.28 3.89
CA GLN A 50 -18.91 -13.73 3.71
C GLN A 50 -18.46 -14.47 4.99
N SER A 51 -18.97 -14.05 6.16
CA SER A 51 -18.61 -14.59 7.49
C SER A 51 -17.18 -14.32 7.96
N GLU A 52 -16.46 -13.44 7.25
CA GLU A 52 -15.11 -13.02 7.59
C GLU A 52 -15.08 -11.52 7.93
N PRO A 53 -14.19 -11.07 8.84
CA PRO A 53 -14.02 -9.65 9.16
C PRO A 53 -13.29 -8.91 8.04
N TRP A 54 -13.85 -7.76 7.66
CA TRP A 54 -13.25 -6.81 6.73
C TRP A 54 -13.28 -5.41 7.33
N THR A 55 -12.30 -4.59 6.96
CA THR A 55 -12.22 -3.18 7.31
C THR A 55 -12.59 -2.37 6.07
N LYS A 56 -13.72 -1.68 6.12
CA LYS A 56 -14.13 -0.69 5.11
C LYS A 56 -13.52 0.65 5.48
N VAL A 57 -12.80 1.24 4.53
CA VAL A 57 -12.21 2.56 4.68
C VAL A 57 -12.82 3.46 3.61
N ASP A 58 -13.44 4.54 4.07
CA ASP A 58 -14.01 5.57 3.22
C ASP A 58 -13.03 6.73 3.11
N PHE A 59 -12.85 7.22 1.89
CA PHE A 59 -11.97 8.33 1.55
C PHE A 59 -12.78 9.46 0.92
N GLU A 60 -12.55 10.69 1.39
CA GLU A 60 -12.88 11.91 0.66
C GLU A 60 -11.77 12.18 -0.36
N ILE A 61 -12.13 12.27 -1.64
CA ILE A 61 -11.19 12.53 -2.73
C ILE A 61 -10.89 14.04 -2.76
N ILE A 62 -9.64 14.40 -2.47
CA ILE A 62 -9.14 15.77 -2.57
C ILE A 62 -8.68 16.05 -4.01
N ASN A 63 -8.00 15.07 -4.62
CA ASN A 63 -7.49 15.19 -5.98
C ASN A 63 -7.58 13.83 -6.71
N SER A 64 -8.40 13.78 -7.76
CA SER A 64 -8.44 12.64 -8.69
C SER A 64 -7.19 12.67 -9.57
N LEU A 65 -6.45 11.56 -9.61
CA LEU A 65 -5.26 11.44 -10.47
C LEU A 65 -5.61 10.87 -11.84
N TYR A 66 -6.63 10.00 -11.92
CA TYR A 66 -7.12 9.41 -13.17
C TYR A 66 -8.48 8.74 -12.99
N GLY A 67 -9.44 9.02 -13.87
CA GLY A 67 -10.67 8.21 -14.04
C GLY A 67 -11.68 8.33 -12.89
N LEU A 68 -11.54 9.32 -12.01
CA LEU A 68 -12.40 9.59 -10.86
C LEU A 68 -12.86 11.06 -10.81
N GLU A 69 -12.84 11.78 -11.93
CA GLU A 69 -13.08 13.23 -12.01
C GLU A 69 -14.44 13.65 -11.41
N ASP A 70 -15.46 12.81 -11.55
CA ASP A 70 -16.82 13.06 -11.03
C ASP A 70 -17.07 12.48 -9.62
N LYS A 71 -16.06 11.87 -8.99
CA LYS A 71 -16.20 11.19 -7.70
C LYS A 71 -15.66 12.07 -6.57
N LYS A 72 -16.49 12.27 -5.54
CA LYS A 72 -16.09 12.96 -4.30
C LYS A 72 -15.64 12.02 -3.19
N ASN A 73 -16.15 10.79 -3.21
CA ASN A 73 -15.85 9.79 -2.19
C ASN A 73 -15.62 8.44 -2.84
N ILE A 74 -14.81 7.61 -2.18
CA ILE A 74 -14.58 6.22 -2.56
C ILE A 74 -14.38 5.35 -1.33
N SER A 75 -14.87 4.12 -1.40
CA SER A 75 -14.75 3.11 -0.34
C SER A 75 -13.87 1.97 -0.82
N LEU A 76 -12.91 1.57 -0.01
CA LEU A 76 -12.06 0.40 -0.24
C LEU A 76 -12.22 -0.61 0.89
N LEU A 77 -12.23 -1.90 0.56
CA LEU A 77 -12.36 -2.99 1.52
C LEU A 77 -11.01 -3.68 1.72
N PHE A 78 -10.57 -3.77 2.97
CA PHE A 78 -9.32 -4.40 3.38
C PHE A 78 -9.65 -5.63 4.21
N TYR A 79 -8.99 -6.75 3.92
CA TYR A 79 -9.22 -7.99 4.64
C TYR A 79 -8.64 -7.93 6.05
N GLY A 80 -9.42 -8.39 7.03
CA GLY A 80 -9.06 -8.32 8.44
C GLY A 80 -9.80 -7.21 9.20
N GLY A 81 -9.58 -7.18 10.50
CA GLY A 81 -10.32 -6.35 11.45
C GLY A 81 -10.96 -7.18 12.56
N SER A 82 -11.80 -6.53 13.36
CA SER A 82 -12.52 -7.17 14.46
C SER A 82 -14.01 -6.86 14.38
N VAL A 83 -14.85 -7.90 14.23
CA VAL A 83 -16.31 -7.78 14.14
C VAL A 83 -16.96 -8.99 14.80
N ASN A 84 -18.04 -8.79 15.55
CA ASN A 84 -18.83 -9.87 16.18
C ASN A 84 -17.97 -10.85 17.02
N GLY A 85 -16.93 -10.35 17.70
CA GLY A 85 -16.01 -11.17 18.50
C GLY A 85 -14.99 -12.00 17.70
N LYS A 86 -15.07 -11.99 16.36
CA LYS A 86 -14.04 -12.54 15.47
C LYS A 86 -12.99 -11.48 15.19
N THR A 87 -11.72 -11.86 15.24
CA THR A 87 -10.61 -10.98 14.87
C THR A 87 -9.71 -11.70 13.88
N THR A 88 -9.49 -11.08 12.72
CA THR A 88 -8.50 -11.54 11.74
C THR A 88 -7.44 -10.46 11.59
N THR A 89 -6.18 -10.85 11.72
CA THR A 89 -5.04 -9.98 11.48
C THR A 89 -4.26 -10.52 10.30
N VAL A 90 -4.06 -9.68 9.29
CA VAL A 90 -3.24 -9.99 8.12
C VAL A 90 -1.95 -9.21 8.24
N SER A 91 -0.81 -9.90 8.18
CA SER A 91 0.49 -9.24 8.23
C SER A 91 0.63 -8.26 7.07
N LEU A 92 1.22 -7.08 7.35
CA LEU A 92 1.47 -6.02 6.39
C LEU A 92 0.22 -5.39 5.74
N MET A 93 -0.99 -5.73 6.19
CA MET A 93 -2.19 -5.07 5.71
C MET A 93 -2.14 -3.58 6.07
N PRO A 94 -2.38 -2.67 5.11
CA PRO A 94 -2.47 -1.25 5.40
C PRO A 94 -3.48 -0.96 6.51
N LYS A 95 -3.04 -0.16 7.49
CA LYS A 95 -3.90 0.37 8.56
C LYS A 95 -4.13 1.84 8.32
N PHE A 96 -5.29 2.34 8.74
CA PHE A 96 -5.64 3.73 8.54
C PHE A 96 -6.04 4.42 9.84
N SER A 97 -5.90 5.74 9.86
CA SER A 97 -6.40 6.62 10.89
C SER A 97 -7.36 7.64 10.29
N ILE A 98 -8.44 7.97 10.99
CA ILE A 98 -9.34 9.05 10.57
C ILE A 98 -8.54 10.35 10.42
N ASP A 99 -8.93 11.15 9.43
CA ASP A 99 -8.32 12.44 9.06
C ASP A 99 -6.91 12.39 8.46
N GLU A 100 -6.29 11.21 8.36
CA GLU A 100 -5.02 11.13 7.64
C GLU A 100 -5.22 11.35 6.13
N LYS A 101 -4.24 11.98 5.51
CA LYS A 101 -4.22 12.18 4.06
C LYS A 101 -3.25 11.23 3.41
N VAL A 102 -3.68 10.64 2.31
CA VAL A 102 -2.96 9.59 1.62
C VAL A 102 -3.04 9.74 0.11
N LEU A 103 -1.98 9.35 -0.57
CA LEU A 103 -1.98 9.05 -1.99
C LEU A 103 -2.14 7.55 -2.15
N VAL A 104 -3.15 7.14 -2.91
CA VAL A 104 -3.56 5.75 -3.08
C VAL A 104 -3.52 5.39 -4.56
N LEU A 105 -2.83 4.30 -4.87
CA LEU A 105 -2.93 3.55 -6.12
C LEU A 105 -3.63 2.23 -5.81
N ALA A 106 -4.86 2.08 -6.29
CA ALA A 106 -5.67 0.91 -6.03
C ALA A 106 -6.12 0.19 -7.31
N TYR A 107 -6.36 -1.10 -7.16
CA TYR A 107 -7.09 -1.90 -8.13
C TYR A 107 -8.59 -1.61 -8.02
N LYS A 108 -9.31 -1.79 -9.13
CA LYS A 108 -10.78 -1.75 -9.15
C LYS A 108 -11.43 -3.07 -8.72
N ASN A 109 -10.70 -4.17 -8.91
CA ASN A 109 -11.19 -5.51 -8.56
C ASN A 109 -11.11 -5.76 -7.05
N GLU A 110 -11.93 -6.69 -6.56
CA GLU A 110 -11.90 -7.11 -5.17
C GLU A 110 -10.67 -7.98 -4.88
N TYR A 111 -9.69 -7.41 -4.18
CA TYR A 111 -8.54 -8.11 -3.61
C TYR A 111 -8.61 -8.03 -2.08
N TYR A 112 -7.88 -8.91 -1.37
CA TYR A 112 -7.76 -8.81 0.09
C TYR A 112 -7.13 -7.49 0.53
N SER A 113 -6.13 -7.00 -0.22
CA SER A 113 -5.72 -5.60 -0.16
C SER A 113 -5.97 -4.98 -1.54
N PRO A 114 -6.78 -3.91 -1.63
CA PRO A 114 -7.05 -3.24 -2.89
C PRO A 114 -5.87 -2.37 -3.34
N ILE A 115 -4.85 -2.18 -2.50
CA ILE A 115 -3.67 -1.37 -2.82
C ILE A 115 -2.75 -2.11 -3.80
N VAL A 116 -2.27 -1.40 -4.82
CA VAL A 116 -1.31 -1.93 -5.78
C VAL A 116 -0.05 -2.38 -5.04
N GLY A 117 0.46 -3.57 -5.39
CA GLY A 117 1.61 -4.16 -4.69
C GLY A 117 1.32 -4.52 -3.22
N PHE A 118 0.06 -4.81 -2.87
CA PHE A 118 -0.46 -5.14 -1.53
C PHE A 118 -0.46 -3.97 -0.54
N ARG A 119 0.53 -3.10 -0.62
CA ARG A 119 0.78 -1.98 0.29
C ARG A 119 1.66 -0.88 -0.33
N GLN A 120 2.46 -1.24 -1.33
CA GLN A 120 3.43 -0.34 -2.00
C GLN A 120 2.79 0.86 -2.70
N GLY A 121 1.55 0.73 -3.18
CA GLY A 121 0.79 1.81 -3.81
C GLY A 121 0.14 2.78 -2.82
N LEU A 122 0.68 2.94 -1.61
CA LEU A 122 0.14 3.81 -0.57
C LEU A 122 1.24 4.71 0.00
N TRP A 123 1.02 6.01 -0.08
CA TRP A 123 1.87 7.02 0.56
C TRP A 123 1.05 7.88 1.50
N ARG A 124 1.63 8.27 2.63
CA ARG A 124 0.99 9.07 3.68
C ARG A 124 1.59 10.45 3.69
N GLU A 125 0.75 11.48 3.79
CA GLU A 125 1.23 12.85 3.95
C GLU A 125 1.83 13.03 5.34
N GLN A 126 3.11 13.36 5.39
CA GLN A 126 3.86 13.68 6.58
C GLN A 126 4.56 15.05 6.44
N ALA A 127 5.26 15.48 7.48
CA ALA A 127 5.95 16.77 7.49
C ALA A 127 7.01 16.93 6.38
N LEU A 128 7.62 15.83 5.96
CA LEU A 128 8.65 15.81 4.91
C LEU A 128 8.10 15.48 3.51
N GLY A 129 6.78 15.34 3.37
CA GLY A 129 6.12 14.99 2.11
C GLY A 129 5.37 13.66 2.18
N LEU A 130 5.12 13.07 1.01
CA LEU A 130 4.42 11.79 0.88
C LEU A 130 5.40 10.63 1.11
N THR A 131 5.21 9.87 2.17
CA THR A 131 6.09 8.75 2.55
C THR A 131 5.40 7.41 2.39
N ASP A 132 6.10 6.41 1.89
CA ASP A 132 5.60 5.04 1.95
C ASP A 132 5.71 4.46 3.37
N GLU A 133 5.27 3.21 3.52
CA GLU A 133 5.31 2.47 4.78
C GLU A 133 6.71 2.00 5.21
N THR A 134 7.72 2.18 4.36
CA THR A 134 9.13 1.92 4.64
C THR A 134 9.90 3.22 4.88
N ASP A 135 9.17 4.32 5.10
CA ASP A 135 9.68 5.67 5.33
C ASP A 135 10.46 6.26 4.14
N GLN A 136 10.26 5.73 2.92
CA GLN A 136 10.82 6.33 1.71
C GLN A 136 9.96 7.50 1.25
N ILE A 137 10.59 8.65 1.02
CA ILE A 137 9.91 9.85 0.55
C ILE A 137 9.74 9.78 -0.96
N LEU A 138 8.50 9.95 -1.41
CA LEU A 138 8.16 10.10 -2.81
C LEU A 138 8.65 11.46 -3.32
N SER A 139 9.43 11.43 -4.39
CA SER A 139 10.18 12.57 -4.88
C SER A 139 10.14 12.67 -6.39
N LEU A 140 10.71 13.75 -6.92
CA LEU A 140 10.95 13.93 -8.34
C LEU A 140 12.45 13.94 -8.61
N ASN A 141 12.88 13.31 -9.70
CA ASN A 141 14.26 13.44 -10.17
C ASN A 141 14.46 14.74 -10.99
N ASP A 142 15.68 14.98 -11.48
CA ASP A 142 16.04 16.15 -12.30
C ASP A 142 15.23 16.29 -13.59
N LYS A 143 14.54 15.23 -14.02
CA LYS A 143 13.67 15.20 -15.20
C LYS A 143 12.17 15.33 -14.85
N SER A 144 11.86 15.62 -13.58
CA SER A 144 10.50 15.66 -13.04
C SER A 144 9.75 14.32 -13.16
N GLU A 145 10.47 13.20 -13.09
CA GLU A 145 9.90 11.86 -13.06
C GLU A 145 9.77 11.38 -11.61
N LEU A 146 8.71 10.62 -11.32
CA LEU A 146 8.44 10.05 -10.00
C LEU A 146 9.51 9.02 -9.60
N ILE A 147 10.13 9.23 -8.44
CA ILE A 147 11.10 8.32 -7.83
C ILE A 147 10.78 8.10 -6.35
N LEU A 148 11.25 6.98 -5.81
CA LEU A 148 11.26 6.72 -4.37
C LEU A 148 12.62 7.09 -3.78
N ALA A 149 12.65 7.39 -2.48
CA ALA A 149 13.86 7.67 -1.70
C ALA A 149 14.71 8.85 -2.23
N GLY A 150 14.05 9.93 -2.65
CA GLY A 150 14.71 11.21 -2.96
C GLY A 150 14.61 12.23 -1.81
N ASP A 151 14.91 13.49 -2.11
CA ASP A 151 14.90 14.60 -1.14
C ASP A 151 13.49 15.14 -0.81
N GLY A 152 12.45 14.54 -1.40
CA GLY A 152 11.07 15.02 -1.35
C GLY A 152 10.73 16.04 -2.42
N ALA A 153 9.44 16.27 -2.61
CA ALA A 153 8.89 17.37 -3.40
C ALA A 153 7.57 17.83 -2.77
N SER A 154 7.06 18.98 -3.19
CA SER A 154 5.75 19.43 -2.72
C SER A 154 4.66 18.43 -3.11
N THR A 155 3.61 18.30 -2.28
CA THR A 155 2.47 17.43 -2.60
C THR A 155 1.90 17.80 -3.96
N ASP A 156 1.75 19.08 -4.27
CA ASP A 156 1.19 19.54 -5.55
C ASP A 156 2.03 19.11 -6.77
N ASP A 157 3.37 19.19 -6.68
CA ASP A 157 4.27 18.76 -7.76
C ASP A 157 4.18 17.25 -7.98
N ILE A 158 4.08 16.47 -6.90
CA ILE A 158 3.92 15.02 -6.96
C ILE A 158 2.58 14.64 -7.62
N LEU A 159 1.48 15.30 -7.21
CA LEU A 159 0.17 15.05 -7.79
C LEU A 159 0.14 15.41 -9.28
N ALA A 160 0.80 16.51 -9.67
CA ALA A 160 0.94 16.90 -11.08
C ALA A 160 1.76 15.87 -11.88
N ALA A 161 2.85 15.36 -11.32
CA ALA A 161 3.67 14.33 -11.94
C ALA A 161 2.90 13.01 -12.12
N PHE A 162 2.10 12.59 -11.12
CA PHE A 162 1.22 11.43 -11.27
C PHE A 162 0.20 11.61 -12.39
N LYS A 163 -0.48 12.76 -12.45
CA LYS A 163 -1.45 13.05 -13.53
C LYS A 163 -0.79 12.94 -14.90
N LYS A 164 0.36 13.60 -15.08
CA LYS A 164 1.13 13.52 -16.33
C LYS A 164 1.51 12.07 -16.68
N ALA A 165 1.94 11.28 -15.69
CA ALA A 165 2.29 9.88 -15.90
C ALA A 165 1.07 9.02 -16.30
N PHE A 166 -0.11 9.28 -15.73
CA PHE A 166 -1.35 8.60 -16.12
C PHE A 166 -1.86 9.04 -17.49
N GLU A 167 -1.69 10.30 -17.87
CA GLU A 167 -2.05 10.81 -19.20
C GLU A 167 -1.17 10.23 -20.31
N ALA A 168 0.13 10.06 -20.06
CA ALA A 168 1.09 9.51 -21.02
C ALA A 168 0.83 8.03 -21.40
N LYS A 169 -0.07 7.36 -20.68
CA LYS A 169 -0.50 5.99 -20.99
C LYS A 169 -1.63 5.91 -22.04
N LYS A 170 -2.29 7.02 -22.36
CA LYS A 170 -3.35 7.08 -23.38
C LYS A 170 -2.76 6.97 -24.78
#